data_AF-A0A1B6H733-F1
#
_entry.id   AF-A0A1B6H733-F1
#
_cell.length_a   1.000
_cell.length_b   1.000
_cell.length_c   1.000
_cell.angle_alpha   90.00
_cell.angle_beta   90.00
_cell.angle_gamma   90.00
#
_symmetry.space_group_name_H-M   'P 1'
#
loop_
_entity.id
_entity.type
_entity.pdbx_description
1 polymer ?
#
loop_
_entity_poly.entity_id
_entity_poly.type
_entity_poly.pdbx_seq_one_letter_code
_entity_poly.pdbx_strand_id
1 'polypeptide(L)'
;QRCEDPCVGACGSNSTCQVRLHIPSCACPSGYTGDPFTACLPQVQPQCTANDHCPLDRACVGQRCKDPCVGTCGSNSTCHVRFHIPSCVCPSGYTGDPLIACIPQVQPQCTANDHCPLDRACVGQRCEDPCVGACGSNSTCQVRFHIPSCACPSGYTGDPFTACLPQDPPESCSPPTRKVYRVHNAQKISWYSAVLYCLSIGERLASITSREEMNLIKEEISKTSIRNDQFWTSGNSFVLGKWTWFSTGLPITFVDWGAGEPNNINNNEKCVQYHERNRTGYVWNDVRCDGLSYPI
;
A
#
# COMPACT_ATOMS: atom_id res chain seq x y z
N GLN A 1 18.07 114.55 -0.49
CA GLN A 1 17.31 113.33 -0.82
C GLN A 1 18.20 112.42 -1.65
N ARG A 2 18.20 111.11 -1.39
CA ARG A 2 19.04 110.12 -2.09
C ARG A 2 18.15 109.34 -3.05
N CYS A 3 18.58 109.16 -4.29
CA CYS A 3 17.89 108.29 -5.23
C CYS A 3 18.14 106.84 -4.83
N GLU A 4 17.08 106.07 -4.66
CA GLU A 4 17.11 104.62 -4.47
C GLU A 4 16.52 103.94 -5.69
N ASP A 5 17.04 102.77 -6.02
CA ASP A 5 16.52 101.96 -7.13
C ASP A 5 15.20 101.31 -6.69
N PRO A 6 14.06 101.64 -7.34
CA PRO A 6 12.76 101.07 -6.99
C PRO A 6 12.68 99.54 -7.13
N CYS A 7 13.62 98.91 -7.84
CA CYS A 7 13.64 97.46 -8.06
C CYS A 7 14.24 96.64 -6.90
N VAL A 8 14.94 97.28 -5.96
CA VAL A 8 15.58 96.56 -4.85
C VAL A 8 14.52 95.98 -3.92
N GLY A 9 14.33 94.66 -3.97
CA GLY A 9 13.38 93.92 -3.14
C GLY A 9 11.90 94.05 -3.55
N ALA A 10 11.60 94.69 -4.68
CA ALA A 10 10.22 94.93 -5.12
C ALA A 10 9.58 93.77 -5.90
N CYS A 11 10.39 92.94 -6.56
CA CYS A 11 9.91 91.84 -7.38
C CYS A 11 10.21 90.47 -6.78
N GLY A 12 9.36 89.49 -7.12
CA GLY A 12 9.42 88.12 -6.64
C GLY A 12 10.58 87.30 -7.22
N SER A 13 10.75 86.08 -6.74
CA SER A 13 11.83 85.18 -7.20
C SER A 13 11.70 84.85 -8.69
N ASN A 14 12.83 84.81 -9.42
CA ASN A 14 12.91 84.57 -10.88
C ASN A 14 12.12 85.55 -11.77
N SER A 15 11.82 86.75 -11.26
CA SER A 15 11.19 87.82 -12.05
C SER A 15 12.25 88.80 -12.60
N THR A 16 11.89 89.55 -13.63
CA THR A 16 12.68 90.66 -14.17
C THR A 16 12.05 91.98 -13.75
N CYS A 17 12.86 92.92 -13.24
CA CYS A 17 12.40 94.25 -12.85
C CYS A 17 12.82 95.30 -13.87
N GLN A 18 11.89 96.16 -14.27
CA GLN A 18 12.15 97.38 -15.04
C GLN A 18 11.52 98.58 -14.34
N VAL A 19 12.24 99.70 -14.23
CA VAL A 19 11.67 100.95 -13.70
C VAL A 19 10.84 101.61 -14.80
N ARG A 20 9.54 101.81 -14.57
CA ARG A 20 8.65 102.56 -15.46
C ARG A 20 7.95 103.65 -14.65
N LEU A 21 8.01 104.91 -15.08
CA LEU A 21 7.39 106.05 -14.37
C LEU A 21 7.76 106.11 -12.87
N HIS A 22 9.04 105.90 -12.55
CA HIS A 22 9.58 105.88 -11.18
C HIS A 22 8.99 104.80 -10.25
N ILE A 23 8.27 103.80 -10.78
CA ILE A 23 7.78 102.63 -10.03
C ILE A 23 8.38 101.32 -10.57
N PRO A 24 8.53 100.27 -9.73
CA PRO A 24 8.99 98.97 -10.18
C PRO A 24 7.91 98.27 -11.00
N SER A 25 8.26 97.80 -12.20
CA SER A 25 7.43 96.96 -13.05
C SER A 25 8.07 95.58 -13.14
N CYS A 26 7.43 94.61 -12.49
CA CYS A 26 7.90 93.23 -12.45
C CYS A 26 7.25 92.41 -13.57
N ALA A 27 8.03 91.60 -14.30
CA ALA A 27 7.54 90.70 -15.34
C ALA A 27 8.26 89.34 -15.28
N CYS A 28 7.57 88.24 -15.60
CA CYS A 28 8.23 86.94 -15.71
C CYS A 28 9.05 86.85 -17.02
N PRO A 29 10.30 86.35 -16.96
CA PRO A 29 11.10 86.13 -18.16
C PRO A 29 10.50 85.02 -19.04
N SER A 30 10.89 84.98 -20.31
CA SER A 30 10.41 83.97 -21.27
C SER A 30 10.64 82.54 -20.76
N GLY A 31 9.59 81.72 -20.82
CA GLY A 31 9.62 80.36 -20.25
C GLY A 31 9.28 80.28 -18.76
N TYR A 32 8.87 81.38 -18.13
CA TYR A 32 8.34 81.42 -16.77
C TYR A 32 6.92 82.02 -16.73
N THR A 33 6.11 81.59 -15.77
CA THR A 33 4.75 82.10 -15.53
C THR A 33 4.48 82.20 -14.04
N GLY A 34 3.42 82.92 -13.67
CA GLY A 34 3.07 83.19 -12.27
C GLY A 34 2.90 84.69 -12.03
N ASP A 35 2.96 85.08 -10.76
CA ASP A 35 2.90 86.47 -10.34
C ASP A 35 4.32 87.04 -10.22
N PRO A 36 4.74 88.01 -11.06
CA PRO A 36 6.05 88.61 -11.00
C PRO A 36 6.39 89.32 -9.69
N PHE A 37 5.39 89.72 -8.89
CA PHE A 37 5.62 90.34 -7.57
C PHE A 37 5.87 89.30 -6.47
N THR A 38 5.45 88.05 -6.68
CA THR A 38 5.57 86.96 -5.70
C THR A 38 6.65 85.96 -6.10
N ALA A 39 6.46 85.27 -7.23
CA ALA A 39 7.42 84.34 -7.82
C ALA A 39 7.00 83.94 -9.24
N CYS A 40 7.99 83.87 -10.14
CA CYS A 40 7.87 83.27 -11.45
C CYS A 40 8.37 81.82 -11.42
N LEU A 41 7.55 80.87 -11.88
CA LEU A 41 7.89 79.45 -11.97
C LEU A 41 8.15 79.04 -13.43
N PRO A 42 9.09 78.13 -13.70
CA PRO A 42 9.32 77.63 -15.05
C PRO A 42 8.04 77.03 -15.65
N GLN A 43 7.67 77.48 -16.86
CA GLN A 43 6.65 76.82 -17.67
C GLN A 43 7.22 75.54 -18.26
N VAL A 44 7.03 74.43 -17.57
CA VAL A 44 7.33 73.11 -18.11
C VAL A 44 6.14 72.69 -18.97
N GLN A 45 6.30 72.66 -20.29
CA GLN A 45 5.30 72.03 -21.14
C GLN A 45 5.27 70.52 -20.84
N PRO A 46 4.10 69.95 -20.56
CA PRO A 46 4.00 68.52 -20.34
C PRO A 46 4.33 67.79 -21.64
N GLN A 47 5.01 66.64 -21.53
CA GLN A 47 5.28 65.80 -22.70
C GLN A 47 3.97 65.22 -23.26
N CYS A 48 2.98 64.99 -22.41
CA CYS A 48 1.67 64.48 -22.75
C CYS A 48 0.61 64.98 -21.76
N THR A 49 -0.64 65.06 -22.20
CA THR A 49 -1.82 65.33 -21.35
C THR A 49 -2.85 64.21 -21.44
N ALA A 50 -2.74 63.35 -22.44
CA ALA A 50 -3.57 62.18 -22.68
C ALA A 50 -2.72 61.07 -23.30
N ASN A 51 -3.23 59.83 -23.29
CA ASN A 51 -2.49 58.65 -23.76
C ASN A 51 -2.18 58.70 -25.26
N ASP A 52 -3.09 59.22 -26.07
CA ASP A 52 -2.97 59.38 -27.53
C ASP A 52 -1.88 60.37 -27.97
N HIS A 53 -1.39 61.21 -27.05
CA HIS A 53 -0.21 62.06 -27.27
C HIS A 53 1.11 61.30 -27.13
N CYS A 54 1.08 60.04 -26.69
CA CYS A 54 2.25 59.17 -26.59
C CYS A 54 2.31 58.16 -27.75
N PRO A 55 3.49 57.60 -28.04
CA PRO A 55 3.62 56.41 -28.88
C PRO A 55 2.73 55.25 -28.37
N LEU A 56 2.32 54.35 -29.27
CA LEU A 56 1.39 53.24 -28.94
C LEU A 56 1.91 52.29 -27.84
N ASP A 57 3.23 52.24 -27.65
CA ASP A 57 3.94 51.45 -26.63
C ASP A 57 4.11 52.20 -25.29
N ARG A 58 3.54 53.39 -25.11
CA ARG A 58 3.74 54.23 -23.91
C ARG A 58 2.45 54.88 -23.42
N ALA A 59 2.31 55.09 -22.12
CA ALA A 59 1.16 55.75 -21.52
C ALA A 59 1.53 57.10 -20.90
N CYS A 60 0.56 58.02 -20.82
CA CYS A 60 0.75 59.31 -20.18
C CYS A 60 0.61 59.19 -18.67
N VAL A 61 1.73 59.19 -17.94
CA VAL A 61 1.76 59.03 -16.48
C VAL A 61 2.56 60.16 -15.85
N GLY A 62 1.86 61.06 -15.16
CA GLY A 62 2.47 62.25 -14.54
C GLY A 62 3.09 63.18 -15.57
N GLN A 63 2.32 63.52 -16.62
CA GLN A 63 2.72 64.43 -17.71
C GLN A 63 3.94 63.97 -18.55
N ARG A 64 4.30 62.68 -18.46
CA ARG A 64 5.40 62.06 -19.22
C ARG A 64 4.97 60.73 -19.83
N CYS A 65 5.44 60.46 -21.05
CA CYS A 65 5.21 59.18 -21.72
C CYS A 65 6.13 58.12 -21.11
N LYS A 66 5.56 57.22 -20.32
CA LYS A 66 6.27 56.13 -19.64
C LYS A 66 5.81 54.78 -20.18
N ASP A 67 6.68 53.79 -20.09
CA ASP A 67 6.31 52.40 -20.34
C ASP A 67 5.38 51.93 -19.20
N PRO A 68 4.12 51.58 -19.51
CA PRO A 68 3.16 51.13 -18.50
C PRO A 68 3.42 49.68 -18.02
N CYS A 69 4.36 48.95 -18.60
CA CYS A 69 4.69 47.57 -18.19
C CYS A 69 5.57 47.50 -16.94
N VAL A 70 6.37 48.54 -16.66
CA VAL A 70 7.34 48.53 -15.55
C VAL A 70 6.61 48.40 -14.22
N GLY A 71 6.73 47.23 -13.58
CA GLY A 71 6.14 46.94 -12.26
C GLY A 71 4.66 46.56 -12.28
N THR A 72 4.06 46.34 -13.46
CA THR A 72 2.63 46.03 -13.58
C THR A 72 2.33 44.54 -13.60
N CYS A 73 3.14 43.73 -14.28
CA CYS A 73 2.88 42.31 -14.45
C CYS A 73 3.63 41.45 -13.43
N GLY A 74 3.09 40.26 -13.17
CA GLY A 74 3.63 39.29 -12.22
C GLY A 74 4.90 38.58 -12.69
N SER A 75 5.49 37.75 -11.84
CA SER A 75 6.70 36.99 -12.15
C SER A 75 6.50 36.03 -13.34
N ASN A 76 7.51 35.91 -14.21
CA ASN A 76 7.48 35.06 -15.44
C ASN A 76 6.35 35.37 -16.43
N SER A 77 5.72 36.54 -16.33
CA SER A 77 4.73 37.01 -17.30
C SER A 77 5.40 37.85 -18.39
N THR A 78 4.79 37.87 -19.58
CA THR A 78 5.17 38.76 -20.67
C THR A 78 4.19 39.94 -20.69
N CYS A 79 4.71 41.16 -20.66
CA CYS A 79 3.89 42.36 -20.81
C CYS A 79 3.84 42.83 -22.27
N HIS A 80 2.64 43.16 -22.74
CA HIS A 80 2.40 43.81 -24.02
C HIS A 80 1.60 45.08 -23.82
N VAL A 81 2.03 46.19 -24.43
CA VAL A 81 1.25 47.43 -24.42
C VAL A 81 0.25 47.38 -25.57
N ARG A 82 -1.04 47.44 -25.25
CA ARG A 82 -2.14 47.54 -26.23
C ARG A 82 -2.93 48.80 -25.93
N PHE A 83 -2.95 49.74 -26.89
CA PHE A 83 -3.65 51.02 -26.74
C PHE A 83 -3.27 51.79 -25.47
N HIS A 84 -1.96 51.91 -25.20
CA HIS A 84 -1.42 52.55 -23.99
C HIS A 84 -1.75 51.83 -22.67
N ILE A 85 -2.34 50.63 -22.72
CA ILE A 85 -2.70 49.82 -21.55
C ILE A 85 -1.79 48.58 -21.50
N PRO A 86 -1.21 48.25 -20.34
CA PRO A 86 -0.41 47.04 -20.19
C PRO A 86 -1.32 45.79 -20.16
N SER A 87 -0.95 44.78 -20.92
CA SER A 87 -1.61 43.48 -20.98
C SER A 87 -0.59 42.40 -20.62
N CYS A 88 -0.82 41.76 -19.48
CA CYS A 88 0.05 40.70 -18.97
C CYS A 88 -0.46 39.35 -19.46
N VAL A 89 0.43 38.52 -20.02
CA VAL A 89 0.11 37.17 -20.51
C VAL A 89 1.16 36.16 -20.06
N CYS A 90 0.75 34.92 -19.78
CA CYS A 90 1.70 33.85 -19.55
C CYS A 90 2.28 33.37 -20.89
N PRO A 91 3.62 33.25 -21.02
CA PRO A 91 4.25 32.73 -22.23
C PRO A 91 3.89 31.26 -22.45
N SER A 92 4.11 30.76 -23.68
CA SER A 92 3.85 29.36 -24.02
C SER A 92 4.58 28.40 -23.07
N GLY A 93 3.85 27.39 -22.58
CA GLY A 93 4.36 26.46 -21.57
C GLY A 93 4.27 26.98 -20.13
N TYR A 94 3.56 28.09 -19.88
CA TYR A 94 3.25 28.60 -18.54
C TYR A 94 1.74 28.81 -18.34
N THR A 95 1.28 28.73 -17.10
CA THR A 95 -0.12 28.97 -16.69
C THR A 95 -0.17 29.75 -15.37
N GLY A 96 -1.36 30.12 -14.91
CA GLY A 96 -1.57 30.91 -13.70
C GLY A 96 -2.10 32.31 -13.97
N ASP A 97 -2.00 33.20 -12.98
CA ASP A 97 -2.44 34.59 -13.09
C ASP A 97 -1.25 35.47 -13.52
N PRO A 98 -1.28 36.05 -14.73
CA PRO A 98 -0.18 36.88 -15.24
C PRO A 98 0.03 38.20 -14.49
N LEU A 99 -0.91 38.63 -13.64
CA LEU A 99 -0.72 39.77 -12.74
C LEU A 99 0.04 39.40 -11.45
N ILE A 100 0.08 38.12 -11.10
CA ILE A 100 0.72 37.62 -9.87
C ILE A 100 1.99 36.84 -10.21
N ALA A 101 1.82 35.70 -10.89
CA ALA A 101 2.91 34.83 -11.33
C ALA A 101 2.41 33.80 -12.36
N CYS A 102 3.21 33.60 -13.40
CA CYS A 102 3.09 32.48 -14.31
C CYS A 102 4.00 31.33 -13.85
N ILE A 103 3.44 30.12 -13.76
CA ILE A 103 4.14 28.90 -13.37
C ILE A 103 4.30 27.96 -14.59
N PRO A 104 5.41 27.21 -14.70
CA PRO A 104 5.58 26.26 -15.80
C PRO A 104 4.43 25.23 -15.84
N GLN A 105 3.82 25.06 -17.01
CA GLN A 105 2.93 23.93 -17.28
C GLN A 105 3.77 22.68 -17.49
N VAL A 106 3.89 21.88 -16.43
CA VAL A 106 4.45 20.54 -16.54
C VAL A 106 3.45 19.68 -17.29
N GLN A 107 3.79 19.26 -18.51
CA GLN A 107 2.97 18.26 -19.17
C GLN A 107 3.08 16.93 -18.41
N PRO A 108 1.95 16.27 -18.12
CA PRO A 108 1.97 14.99 -17.45
C PRO A 108 2.68 13.96 -18.33
N GLN A 109 3.57 13.17 -17.75
CA GLN A 109 4.17 12.02 -18.45
C GLN A 109 3.10 10.96 -18.75
N CYS A 110 2.12 10.84 -17.86
CA CYS A 110 1.00 9.90 -17.96
C CYS A 110 -0.26 10.50 -17.34
N THR A 111 -1.42 10.03 -17.79
CA THR A 111 -2.74 10.33 -17.19
C THR A 111 -3.47 9.07 -16.75
N ALA A 112 -2.97 7.91 -17.16
CA ALA A 112 -3.49 6.59 -16.85
C ALA A 112 -2.32 5.58 -16.84
N ASN A 113 -2.53 4.42 -16.22
CA ASN A 113 -1.50 3.39 -16.05
C ASN A 113 -1.01 2.80 -17.37
N ASP A 114 -1.91 2.63 -18.35
CA ASP A 114 -1.63 2.10 -19.69
C ASP A 114 -0.76 3.03 -20.56
N HIS A 115 -0.58 4.30 -20.14
CA HIS A 115 0.37 5.22 -20.75
C HIS A 115 1.82 4.99 -20.26
N CYS A 116 2.01 4.14 -19.24
CA CYS A 116 3.32 3.78 -18.71
C CYS A 116 3.79 2.41 -19.24
N PRO A 117 5.11 2.14 -19.21
CA PRO A 117 5.63 0.79 -19.34
C PRO A 117 4.98 -0.21 -18.36
N LEU A 118 4.92 -1.49 -18.72
CA LEU A 118 4.26 -2.53 -17.92
C LEU A 118 4.83 -2.68 -16.49
N ASP A 119 6.09 -2.29 -16.29
CA ASP A 119 6.82 -2.30 -15.01
C ASP A 119 6.67 -0.99 -14.20
N ARG A 120 5.79 -0.06 -14.61
CA ARG A 120 5.58 1.24 -13.94
C ARG A 120 4.11 1.60 -13.82
N ALA A 121 3.74 2.45 -12.89
CA ALA A 121 2.38 2.95 -12.71
C ALA A 121 2.31 4.48 -12.81
N CYS A 122 1.14 5.02 -13.16
CA CYS A 122 0.96 6.46 -13.20
C CYS A 122 0.66 7.01 -11.81
N VAL A 123 1.69 7.58 -11.18
CA VAL A 123 1.63 8.17 -9.83
C VAL A 123 1.96 9.65 -9.94
N GLY A 124 1.03 10.53 -9.54
CA GLY A 124 1.26 11.97 -9.56
C GLY A 124 1.65 12.52 -10.95
N GLN A 125 1.04 12.00 -12.02
CA GLN A 125 1.32 12.36 -13.42
C GLN A 125 2.71 11.93 -13.94
N ARG A 126 3.38 11.00 -13.24
CA ARG A 126 4.69 10.45 -13.59
C ARG A 126 4.63 8.92 -13.62
N CYS A 127 5.41 8.29 -14.49
CA CYS A 127 5.53 6.83 -14.51
C CYS A 127 6.57 6.38 -13.49
N GLU A 128 6.10 5.97 -12.33
CA GLU A 128 6.91 5.61 -11.17
C GLU A 128 6.81 4.11 -10.88
N ASP A 129 7.78 3.60 -10.11
CA ASP A 129 7.76 2.21 -9.65
C ASP A 129 6.75 2.05 -8.51
N PRO A 130 5.65 1.31 -8.70
CA PRO A 130 4.64 1.14 -7.67
C PRO A 130 5.08 0.25 -6.50
N CYS A 131 6.24 -0.41 -6.58
CA CYS A 131 6.76 -1.24 -5.49
C CYS A 131 7.34 -0.42 -4.32
N VAL A 132 7.75 0.83 -4.56
CA VAL A 132 8.38 1.67 -3.53
C VAL A 132 7.38 1.95 -2.41
N GLY A 133 7.57 1.28 -1.26
CA GLY A 133 6.72 1.43 -0.07
C GLY A 133 5.41 0.63 -0.09
N ALA A 134 5.18 -0.21 -1.10
CA ALA A 134 3.93 -0.98 -1.22
C ALA A 134 3.94 -2.30 -0.43
N CYS A 135 5.09 -2.95 -0.30
CA CYS A 135 5.20 -4.26 0.34
C CYS A 135 5.83 -4.19 1.74
N GLY A 136 5.49 -5.17 2.58
CA GLY A 136 5.93 -5.28 3.95
C GLY A 136 7.40 -5.70 4.11
N SER A 137 7.87 -5.76 5.35
CA SER A 137 9.26 -6.13 5.65
C SER A 137 9.58 -7.58 5.20
N ASN A 138 10.77 -7.82 4.66
CA ASN A 138 11.21 -9.13 4.13
C ASN A 138 10.32 -9.74 3.04
N SER A 139 9.53 -8.93 2.35
CA SER A 139 8.74 -9.36 1.20
C SER A 139 9.47 -9.10 -0.12
N THR A 140 9.06 -9.80 -1.17
CA THR A 140 9.47 -9.52 -2.55
C THR A 140 8.34 -8.81 -3.28
N CYS A 141 8.68 -7.81 -4.08
CA CYS A 141 7.72 -7.08 -4.92
C CYS A 141 7.97 -7.35 -6.39
N GLN A 142 6.89 -7.57 -7.15
CA GLN A 142 6.89 -7.60 -8.61
C GLN A 142 5.76 -6.72 -9.13
N VAL A 143 6.03 -5.91 -10.16
CA VAL A 143 4.97 -5.15 -10.83
C VAL A 143 4.21 -6.07 -11.78
N ARG A 144 2.90 -6.23 -11.58
CA ARG A 144 2.01 -6.95 -12.49
C ARG A 144 0.86 -6.03 -12.89
N PHE A 145 0.75 -5.74 -14.18
CA PHE A 145 -0.28 -4.85 -14.73
C PHE A 145 -0.33 -3.49 -14.02
N HIS A 146 0.81 -2.83 -13.87
CA HIS A 146 0.96 -1.53 -13.19
C HIS A 146 0.58 -1.54 -11.69
N ILE A 147 0.46 -2.72 -11.06
CA ILE A 147 0.10 -2.89 -9.65
C ILE A 147 1.24 -3.64 -8.93
N PRO A 148 1.58 -3.28 -7.68
CA PRO A 148 2.58 -4.02 -6.92
C PRO A 148 2.00 -5.35 -6.43
N SER A 149 2.70 -6.44 -6.71
CA SER A 149 2.40 -7.79 -6.24
C SER A 149 3.45 -8.20 -5.22
N CYS A 150 3.02 -8.28 -3.95
CA CYS A 150 3.89 -8.63 -2.83
C CYS A 150 3.78 -10.14 -2.53
N ALA A 151 4.92 -10.80 -2.31
CA ALA A 151 4.97 -12.20 -1.92
C ALA A 151 6.09 -12.47 -0.92
N CYS A 152 5.90 -13.44 -0.01
CA CYS A 152 6.98 -13.89 0.84
C CYS A 152 7.98 -14.75 0.05
N PRO A 153 9.29 -14.47 0.14
CA PRO A 153 10.31 -15.29 -0.50
C PRO A 153 10.35 -16.69 0.11
N SER A 154 11.00 -17.64 -0.57
CA SER A 154 11.15 -19.01 -0.08
C SER A 154 11.79 -19.05 1.31
N GLY A 155 11.20 -19.84 2.22
CA GLY A 155 11.65 -19.91 3.61
C GLY A 155 11.12 -18.79 4.51
N TYR A 156 10.14 -18.01 4.04
CA TYR A 156 9.41 -17.03 4.84
C TYR A 156 7.90 -17.26 4.75
N THR A 157 7.17 -16.91 5.80
CA THR A 157 5.71 -16.99 5.88
C THR A 157 5.14 -15.73 6.53
N GLY A 158 3.81 -15.53 6.45
CA GLY A 158 3.13 -14.35 6.98
C GLY A 158 2.37 -13.56 5.90
N ASP A 159 2.14 -12.27 6.16
CA ASP A 159 1.45 -11.35 5.24
C ASP A 159 2.47 -10.51 4.47
N PRO A 160 2.60 -10.68 3.13
CA PRO A 160 3.54 -9.93 2.30
C PRO A 160 3.34 -8.41 2.29
N PHE A 161 2.16 -7.90 2.66
CA PHE A 161 1.90 -6.46 2.75
C PHE A 161 2.30 -5.86 4.11
N THR A 162 2.43 -6.70 5.13
CA THR A 162 2.78 -6.29 6.49
C THR A 162 4.22 -6.68 6.83
N ALA A 163 4.49 -7.98 6.91
CA ALA A 163 5.81 -8.53 7.16
C ALA A 163 5.82 -10.04 6.87
N CYS A 164 6.91 -10.49 6.25
CA CYS A 164 7.27 -11.89 6.15
C CYS A 164 8.27 -12.24 7.27
N LEU A 165 8.01 -13.33 7.97
CA LEU A 165 8.86 -13.87 9.03
C LEU A 165 9.56 -15.14 8.53
N PRO A 166 10.80 -15.42 8.97
CA PRO A 166 11.45 -16.69 8.68
C PRO A 166 10.49 -17.82 9.03
N GLN A 167 10.25 -18.69 8.06
CA GLN A 167 9.51 -19.91 8.30
C GLN A 167 10.38 -20.75 9.22
N ASP A 168 9.89 -21.02 10.43
CA ASP A 168 10.57 -21.97 11.31
C ASP A 168 10.82 -23.26 10.53
N PRO A 169 12.00 -23.90 10.67
CA PRO A 169 12.18 -25.24 10.13
C PRO A 169 10.96 -26.05 10.59
N PRO A 170 10.30 -26.79 9.68
CA PRO A 170 9.09 -27.51 10.03
C PRO A 170 9.40 -28.24 11.33
N GLU A 171 8.68 -27.89 12.41
CA GLU A 171 8.82 -28.58 13.68
C GLU A 171 8.89 -30.04 13.30
N SER A 172 10.02 -30.70 13.63
CA SER A 172 10.09 -32.13 13.45
C SER A 172 8.84 -32.63 14.14
N CYS A 173 7.94 -33.28 13.41
CA CYS A 173 6.98 -34.19 14.00
C CYS A 173 7.84 -35.28 14.65
N SER A 174 8.48 -35.00 15.78
CA SER A 174 8.81 -36.03 16.74
C SER A 174 7.42 -36.53 17.13
N PRO A 175 7.02 -37.75 16.73
CA PRO A 175 5.79 -38.29 17.28
C PRO A 175 5.90 -38.22 18.80
N PRO A 176 4.80 -37.98 19.54
CA PRO A 176 4.85 -38.15 20.98
C PRO A 176 5.50 -39.52 21.23
N THR A 177 6.53 -39.57 22.06
CA THR A 177 7.35 -40.78 22.30
C THR A 177 6.55 -41.95 22.87
N ARG A 178 5.24 -41.75 23.10
CA ARG A 178 4.28 -42.71 23.57
C ARG A 178 2.92 -42.47 22.91
N LYS A 179 2.37 -43.51 22.26
CA LYS A 179 0.98 -43.51 21.77
C LYS A 179 0.01 -43.47 22.95
N VAL A 180 -1.09 -42.73 22.81
CA VAL A 180 -2.22 -42.71 23.75
C VAL A 180 -3.38 -43.41 23.07
N TYR A 181 -3.99 -44.39 23.74
CA TYR A 181 -5.13 -45.15 23.23
C TYR A 181 -6.40 -44.75 23.94
N ARG A 182 -7.55 -44.88 23.27
CA ARG A 182 -8.88 -44.66 23.84
C ARG A 182 -9.86 -45.65 23.23
N VAL A 183 -10.79 -46.17 24.03
CA VAL A 183 -11.86 -47.03 23.51
C VAL A 183 -13.10 -46.20 23.27
N HIS A 184 -13.59 -46.17 22.04
CA HIS A 184 -14.82 -45.47 21.67
C HIS A 184 -16.02 -46.41 21.81
N ASN A 185 -16.72 -46.31 22.94
CA ASN A 185 -17.75 -47.26 23.38
C ASN A 185 -19.20 -46.83 23.05
N ALA A 186 -19.40 -45.81 22.21
CA ALA A 186 -20.73 -45.30 21.89
C ALA A 186 -21.56 -46.28 21.04
N GLN A 187 -20.94 -46.90 20.04
CA GLN A 187 -21.62 -47.85 19.13
C GLN A 187 -20.60 -48.78 18.47
N LYS A 188 -21.02 -50.02 18.19
CA LYS A 188 -20.28 -50.92 17.31
C LYS A 188 -20.48 -50.55 15.84
N ILE A 189 -19.38 -50.43 15.11
CA ILE A 189 -19.39 -50.00 13.70
C ILE A 189 -18.50 -50.91 12.85
N SER A 190 -18.63 -50.81 11.51
CA SER A 190 -17.76 -51.54 10.59
C SER A 190 -16.31 -51.07 10.67
N TRP A 191 -15.35 -51.88 10.22
CA TRP A 191 -13.94 -51.46 10.19
C TRP A 191 -13.74 -50.18 9.37
N TYR A 192 -14.41 -50.07 8.22
CA TYR A 192 -14.38 -48.88 7.37
C TYR A 192 -14.94 -47.65 8.09
N SER A 193 -16.07 -47.81 8.77
CA SER A 193 -16.68 -46.75 9.57
C SER A 193 -15.79 -46.34 10.75
N ALA A 194 -15.10 -47.29 11.38
CA ALA A 194 -14.16 -47.03 12.47
C ALA A 194 -12.97 -46.19 12.02
N VAL A 195 -12.40 -46.50 10.85
CA VAL A 195 -11.34 -45.68 10.24
C VAL A 195 -11.83 -44.24 10.02
N LEU A 196 -12.99 -44.06 9.39
CA LEU A 196 -13.53 -42.72 9.10
C LEU A 196 -13.87 -41.96 10.39
N TYR A 197 -14.44 -42.64 11.38
CA TYR A 197 -14.80 -42.05 12.66
C TYR A 197 -13.57 -41.50 13.39
N CYS A 198 -12.53 -42.32 13.60
CA CYS A 198 -11.30 -41.89 14.28
C CYS A 198 -10.63 -40.72 13.54
N LEU A 199 -10.58 -40.78 12.20
CA LEU A 199 -10.02 -39.68 11.40
C LEU A 199 -10.82 -38.37 11.57
N SER A 200 -12.15 -38.44 11.66
CA SER A 200 -13.02 -37.26 11.81
C SER A 200 -12.80 -36.47 13.10
N ILE A 201 -12.27 -37.10 14.14
CA ILE A 201 -11.97 -36.48 15.44
C ILE A 201 -10.48 -36.19 15.64
N GLY A 202 -9.68 -36.28 14.57
CA GLY A 202 -8.22 -36.05 14.62
C GLY A 202 -7.43 -37.20 15.25
N GLU A 203 -8.04 -38.38 15.42
CA GLU A 203 -7.41 -39.60 15.91
C GLU A 203 -7.16 -40.59 14.76
N ARG A 204 -6.66 -41.79 15.08
CA ARG A 204 -6.47 -42.88 14.12
C ARG A 204 -6.73 -44.20 14.80
N LEU A 205 -7.36 -45.13 14.08
CA LEU A 205 -7.57 -46.49 14.55
C LEU A 205 -6.22 -47.12 14.94
N ALA A 206 -6.18 -47.82 16.07
CA ALA A 206 -4.95 -48.19 16.75
C ALA A 206 -4.01 -49.04 15.89
N SER A 207 -2.73 -48.70 15.90
CA SER A 207 -1.64 -49.61 15.51
C SER A 207 -0.92 -50.08 16.76
N ILE A 208 -0.59 -51.38 16.79
CA ILE A 208 0.02 -52.05 17.94
C ILE A 208 1.36 -52.62 17.49
N THR A 209 2.44 -51.99 17.93
CA THR A 209 3.80 -52.32 17.51
C THR A 209 4.65 -52.92 18.63
N SER A 210 4.12 -53.05 19.85
CA SER A 210 4.82 -53.68 20.96
C SER A 210 3.88 -54.29 22.01
N ARG A 211 4.46 -55.09 22.91
CA ARG A 211 3.74 -55.69 24.04
C ARG A 211 3.24 -54.63 25.03
N GLU A 212 4.00 -53.56 25.20
CA GLU A 212 3.68 -52.41 26.07
C GLU A 212 2.46 -51.67 25.55
N GLU A 213 2.40 -51.38 24.24
CA GLU A 213 1.23 -50.75 23.61
C GLU A 213 -0.04 -51.60 23.78
N MET A 214 0.10 -52.92 23.62
CA MET A 214 -1.02 -53.82 23.82
C MET A 214 -1.54 -53.83 25.27
N ASN A 215 -0.63 -53.72 26.25
CA ASN A 215 -1.03 -53.62 27.66
C ASN A 215 -1.77 -52.30 27.95
N LEU A 216 -1.39 -51.19 27.31
CA LEU A 216 -2.12 -49.91 27.43
C LEU A 216 -3.54 -50.04 26.89
N ILE A 217 -3.73 -50.71 25.76
CA ILE A 217 -5.08 -50.96 25.20
C ILE A 217 -5.91 -51.81 26.15
N LYS A 218 -5.33 -52.87 26.76
CA LYS A 218 -6.04 -53.69 27.77
C LYS A 218 -6.48 -52.85 28.97
N GLU A 219 -5.64 -51.92 29.41
CA GLU A 219 -5.98 -50.99 30.49
C GLU A 219 -7.15 -50.08 30.10
N GLU A 220 -7.14 -49.50 28.89
CA GLU A 220 -8.25 -48.68 28.38
C GLU A 220 -9.56 -49.47 28.25
N ILE A 221 -9.51 -50.70 27.75
CA ILE A 221 -10.68 -51.58 27.71
C ILE A 221 -11.22 -51.83 29.12
N SER A 222 -10.35 -52.06 30.11
CA SER A 222 -10.74 -52.32 31.50
C SER A 222 -11.45 -51.13 32.17
N LYS A 223 -11.12 -49.89 31.75
CA LYS A 223 -11.77 -48.65 32.19
C LYS A 223 -13.20 -48.52 31.67
N THR A 224 -13.53 -49.21 30.57
CA THR A 224 -14.90 -49.23 30.04
C THR A 224 -15.78 -50.24 30.79
N SER A 225 -17.10 -50.14 30.60
CA SER A 225 -18.07 -51.14 31.07
C SER A 225 -18.20 -52.35 30.14
N ILE A 226 -17.41 -52.45 29.07
CA ILE A 226 -17.48 -53.52 28.07
C ILE A 226 -16.71 -54.75 28.58
N ARG A 227 -17.29 -55.95 28.45
CA ARG A 227 -16.70 -57.23 28.87
C ARG A 227 -16.97 -58.29 27.81
N ASN A 228 -16.02 -59.19 27.52
CA ASN A 228 -16.18 -60.29 26.57
C ASN A 228 -16.62 -59.83 25.17
N ASP A 229 -16.01 -58.76 24.66
CA ASP A 229 -16.39 -58.15 23.38
C ASP A 229 -15.17 -57.94 22.47
N GLN A 230 -15.42 -57.39 21.28
CA GLN A 230 -14.47 -57.27 20.18
C GLN A 230 -14.15 -55.81 19.92
N PHE A 231 -12.89 -55.51 19.60
CA PHE A 231 -12.41 -54.16 19.34
C PHE A 231 -11.62 -54.04 18.04
N TRP A 232 -11.91 -53.03 17.22
CA TRP A 232 -11.21 -52.80 15.97
C TRP A 232 -9.82 -52.22 16.18
N THR A 233 -8.87 -52.73 15.39
CA THR A 233 -7.55 -52.14 15.22
C THR A 233 -7.38 -51.72 13.75
N SER A 234 -6.35 -50.95 13.43
CA SER A 234 -6.05 -50.56 12.04
C SER A 234 -5.44 -51.67 11.18
N GLY A 235 -5.29 -52.88 11.73
CA GLY A 235 -4.63 -54.00 11.03
C GLY A 235 -5.50 -54.49 9.88
N ASN A 236 -4.89 -54.70 8.72
CA ASN A 236 -5.55 -55.23 7.53
C ASN A 236 -4.57 -55.93 6.59
N SER A 237 -5.07 -56.76 5.67
CA SER A 237 -4.26 -57.48 4.67
C SER A 237 -4.54 -57.06 3.22
N PHE A 238 -4.95 -55.81 2.98
CA PHE A 238 -5.30 -55.33 1.64
C PHE A 238 -4.09 -55.22 0.69
N VAL A 239 -2.89 -54.99 1.22
CA VAL A 239 -1.68 -54.78 0.42
C VAL A 239 -0.97 -56.10 0.16
N LEU A 240 -1.18 -56.68 -1.03
CA LEU A 240 -0.54 -57.92 -1.50
C LEU A 240 -0.71 -59.10 -0.52
N GLY A 241 -1.80 -59.13 0.25
CA GLY A 241 -2.05 -60.15 1.28
C GLY A 241 -1.14 -60.04 2.51
N LYS A 242 -0.28 -59.02 2.61
CA LYS A 242 0.58 -58.77 3.77
C LYS A 242 -0.18 -57.94 4.79
N TRP A 243 -0.05 -58.31 6.06
CA TRP A 243 -0.65 -57.57 7.16
C TRP A 243 0.07 -56.23 7.39
N THR A 244 -0.70 -55.15 7.35
CA THR A 244 -0.23 -53.77 7.51
C THR A 244 -1.16 -52.99 8.44
N TRP A 245 -0.63 -51.93 9.06
CA TRP A 245 -1.42 -50.98 9.84
C TRP A 245 -1.93 -49.85 8.96
N PHE A 246 -3.24 -49.73 8.74
CA PHE A 246 -3.82 -48.67 7.91
C PHE A 246 -3.46 -47.26 8.42
N SER A 247 -3.36 -47.08 9.74
CA SER A 247 -3.06 -45.78 10.36
C SER A 247 -1.65 -45.26 10.10
N THR A 248 -0.71 -46.13 9.72
CA THR A 248 0.71 -45.79 9.52
C THR A 248 1.26 -46.20 8.15
N GLY A 249 0.60 -47.12 7.45
CA GLY A 249 1.10 -47.74 6.22
C GLY A 249 2.23 -48.76 6.45
N LEU A 250 2.63 -49.02 7.70
CA LEU A 250 3.74 -49.89 8.03
C LEU A 250 3.33 -51.37 8.12
N PRO A 251 4.24 -52.31 7.84
CA PRO A 251 3.98 -53.74 8.03
C PRO A 251 3.77 -54.08 9.51
N ILE A 252 2.91 -55.05 9.79
CA ILE A 252 2.73 -55.60 11.13
C ILE A 252 3.96 -56.46 11.47
N THR A 253 4.78 -55.99 12.41
CA THR A 253 5.99 -56.70 12.87
C THR A 253 5.83 -57.36 14.24
N PHE A 254 4.91 -56.86 15.07
CA PHE A 254 4.48 -57.47 16.33
C PHE A 254 3.14 -58.16 16.12
N VAL A 255 2.96 -59.35 16.69
CA VAL A 255 1.73 -60.14 16.55
C VAL A 255 1.29 -60.74 17.88
N ASP A 256 -0.02 -60.84 18.08
CA ASP A 256 -0.64 -61.51 19.23
C ASP A 256 -1.87 -62.33 18.78
N TRP A 257 -1.73 -63.02 17.64
CA TRP A 257 -2.78 -63.85 17.06
C TRP A 257 -3.27 -64.93 18.03
N GLY A 258 -4.58 -65.13 18.05
CA GLY A 258 -5.21 -66.24 18.75
C GLY A 258 -4.75 -67.59 18.19
N ALA A 259 -4.90 -68.65 18.99
CA ALA A 259 -4.59 -70.00 18.54
C ALA A 259 -5.44 -70.37 17.31
N GLY A 260 -4.78 -70.60 16.18
CA GLY A 260 -5.40 -70.88 14.88
C GLY A 260 -5.51 -69.68 13.93
N GLU A 261 -5.12 -68.48 14.37
CA GLU A 261 -5.24 -67.24 13.60
C GLU A 261 -3.90 -66.77 13.00
N PRO A 262 -3.90 -66.02 11.87
CA PRO A 262 -5.06 -65.67 11.07
C PRO A 262 -5.52 -66.83 10.18
N ASN A 263 -6.81 -67.17 10.23
CA ASN A 263 -7.37 -68.32 9.52
C ASN A 263 -7.96 -67.96 8.13
N ASN A 264 -8.16 -66.66 7.87
CA ASN A 264 -8.67 -66.08 6.64
C ASN A 264 -9.88 -66.85 6.08
N ILE A 265 -10.91 -67.10 6.91
CA ILE A 265 -12.09 -67.89 6.51
C ILE A 265 -12.70 -67.33 5.22
N ASN A 266 -12.95 -68.25 4.27
CA ASN A 266 -13.51 -67.94 2.95
C ASN A 266 -12.71 -66.90 2.14
N ASN A 267 -11.42 -66.72 2.42
CA ASN A 267 -10.57 -65.69 1.83
C ASN A 267 -11.06 -64.25 2.02
N ASN A 268 -11.90 -63.98 3.03
CA ASN A 268 -12.56 -62.68 3.18
C ASN A 268 -12.39 -62.02 4.57
N GLU A 269 -11.52 -62.58 5.42
CA GLU A 269 -11.20 -61.99 6.70
C GLU A 269 -9.94 -61.16 6.57
N LYS A 270 -10.14 -59.88 6.25
CA LYS A 270 -9.07 -58.95 5.87
C LYS A 270 -8.77 -57.89 6.90
N CYS A 271 -9.51 -57.85 8.02
CA CYS A 271 -9.38 -56.84 9.06
C CYS A 271 -9.07 -57.47 10.42
N VAL A 272 -8.25 -56.80 11.22
CA VAL A 272 -7.79 -57.30 12.51
C VAL A 272 -8.62 -56.71 13.63
N GLN A 273 -9.21 -57.59 14.43
CA GLN A 273 -9.88 -57.24 15.68
C GLN A 273 -9.16 -57.84 16.88
N TYR A 274 -9.31 -57.17 18.01
CA TYR A 274 -8.93 -57.65 19.32
C TYR A 274 -10.13 -58.32 19.99
N HIS A 275 -10.04 -59.63 20.21
CA HIS A 275 -11.15 -60.46 20.65
C HIS A 275 -10.80 -61.20 21.95
N GLU A 276 -11.69 -61.16 22.94
CA GLU A 276 -11.54 -61.96 24.16
C GLU A 276 -12.02 -63.40 23.95
N ARG A 277 -11.12 -64.38 24.01
CA ARG A 277 -11.48 -65.81 23.90
C ARG A 277 -11.49 -66.46 25.29
N ASN A 278 -12.62 -67.07 25.68
CA ASN A 278 -12.77 -67.96 26.85
C ASN A 278 -12.15 -67.46 28.18
N ARG A 279 -12.20 -66.15 28.46
CA ARG A 279 -11.60 -65.53 29.66
C ARG A 279 -10.09 -65.78 29.82
N THR A 280 -9.39 -66.23 28.78
CA THR A 280 -7.92 -66.40 28.80
C THR A 280 -7.18 -65.15 28.34
N GLY A 281 -7.91 -64.10 27.97
CA GLY A 281 -7.39 -62.80 27.57
C GLY A 281 -7.78 -62.40 26.15
N TYR A 282 -7.51 -61.14 25.82
CA TYR A 282 -7.67 -60.60 24.49
C TYR A 282 -6.51 -60.99 23.59
N VAL A 283 -6.84 -61.52 22.41
CA VAL A 283 -5.92 -61.94 21.35
C VAL A 283 -6.44 -61.44 20.00
N TRP A 284 -5.59 -61.45 18.97
CA TRP A 284 -5.96 -60.94 17.65
C TRP A 284 -6.72 -62.02 16.88
N ASN A 285 -7.73 -61.59 16.15
CA ASN A 285 -8.49 -62.40 15.21
C ASN A 285 -8.59 -61.64 13.90
N ASP A 286 -8.37 -62.32 12.76
CA ASP A 286 -8.80 -61.75 11.49
C ASP A 286 -10.29 -62.02 11.32
N VAL A 287 -10.98 -61.02 10.79
CA VAL A 287 -12.43 -61.07 10.56
C VAL A 287 -12.78 -60.28 9.33
N ARG A 288 -14.01 -60.48 8.86
CA ARG A 288 -14.56 -59.67 7.77
C ARG A 288 -14.71 -58.22 8.23
N CYS A 289 -14.31 -57.30 7.36
CA CYS A 289 -14.30 -55.86 7.64
C CYS A 289 -15.69 -55.23 7.80
N ASP A 290 -16.75 -55.94 7.39
CA ASP A 290 -18.16 -55.56 7.56
C ASP A 290 -18.72 -55.95 8.93
N GLY A 291 -17.97 -56.70 9.75
CA GLY A 291 -18.33 -57.00 11.14
C GLY A 291 -18.49 -55.75 12.01
N LEU A 292 -19.21 -55.86 13.13
CA LEU A 292 -19.47 -54.73 14.03
C LEU A 292 -18.65 -54.86 15.32
N SER A 293 -17.81 -53.88 15.60
CA SER A 293 -16.93 -53.85 16.77
C SER A 293 -16.63 -52.41 17.21
N TYR A 294 -16.09 -52.21 18.43
CA TYR A 294 -15.76 -50.90 18.98
C TYR A 294 -14.38 -50.41 18.51
N PRO A 295 -14.24 -49.16 18.04
CA PRO A 295 -12.94 -48.60 17.66
C PRO A 295 -12.00 -48.39 18.87
N ILE A 296 -10.71 -48.66 18.66
CA ILE A 296 -9.60 -48.27 19.54
C ILE A 296 -8.70 -47.27 18.81
#